data_AF-A0A1Y4L366-F1
#
_entry.id   AF-A0A1Y4L366-F1
#
_cell.length_a   1.000
_cell.length_b   1.000
_cell.length_c   1.000
_cell.angle_alpha   90.00
_cell.angle_beta   90.00
_cell.angle_gamma   90.00
#
_symmetry.space_group_name_H-M   'P 1'
#
loop_
_entity.id
_entity.type
_entity.pdbx_description
1 polymer ?
#
loop_
_entity_poly.entity_id
_entity_poly.type
_entity_poly.pdbx_seq_one_letter_code
_entity_poly.pdbx_strand_id
1 'polypeptide(L)'
;MNLSEYADRLRRNESQVNDRMVEAMRNATMRAVEKAQELTPPNGDVRGANTRTGDMKAHWATDSQTAPQQRGNNLVTVLANNVQYASYVNDGHRMDRHFVPGLVINAAGILDYNPGGEGGIVVGTKTTYVPGLHMTDEAKKVFQSVLESELRRLGELFE
;
A
#
# COMPACT_ATOMS: atom_id res chain seq x y z
N MET A 1 -12.79 -15.47 45.81
CA MET A 1 -13.08 -14.39 44.86
C MET A 1 -14.48 -13.89 45.12
N ASN A 2 -14.65 -12.65 45.55
CA ASN A 2 -15.96 -12.04 45.73
C ASN A 2 -16.45 -11.37 44.42
N LEU A 3 -17.71 -10.93 44.38
CA LEU A 3 -18.30 -10.31 43.18
C LEU A 3 -17.55 -9.04 42.73
N SER A 4 -17.03 -8.26 43.68
CA SER A 4 -16.27 -7.03 43.38
C SER A 4 -14.94 -7.37 42.70
N GLU A 5 -14.18 -8.31 43.27
CA GLU A 5 -12.90 -8.77 42.71
C GLU A 5 -13.07 -9.38 41.32
N TYR A 6 -14.18 -10.09 41.09
CA TYR A 6 -14.51 -10.65 39.79
C TYR A 6 -14.86 -9.56 38.76
N ALA A 7 -15.66 -8.56 39.16
CA ALA A 7 -15.98 -7.42 38.32
C ALA A 7 -14.73 -6.60 37.95
N ASP A 8 -13.83 -6.36 38.90
CA ASP A 8 -12.57 -5.65 38.66
C ASP A 8 -11.59 -6.45 37.77
N ARG A 9 -11.64 -7.78 37.84
CA ARG A 9 -10.88 -8.63 36.91
C ARG A 9 -11.44 -8.53 35.49
N LEU A 10 -12.76 -8.59 35.33
CA LEU A 10 -13.41 -8.46 34.02
C LEU A 10 -13.11 -7.12 33.35
N ARG A 11 -13.21 -6.01 34.09
CA ARG A 11 -12.88 -4.66 33.58
C ARG A 11 -11.42 -4.55 33.13
N ARG A 12 -10.48 -5.14 33.89
CA ARG A 12 -9.07 -5.17 33.50
C ARG A 12 -8.84 -6.02 32.26
N ASN A 13 -9.52 -7.14 32.13
CA ASN A 13 -9.43 -7.99 30.95
C ASN A 13 -10.01 -7.29 29.72
N GLU A 14 -11.14 -6.60 29.85
CA GLU A 14 -11.75 -5.80 28.78
C GLU A 14 -10.78 -4.72 28.26
N SER A 15 -10.15 -3.95 29.15
CA SER A 15 -9.15 -2.96 28.75
C SER A 15 -7.98 -3.60 28.00
N GLN A 16 -7.44 -4.71 28.50
CA GLN A 16 -6.32 -5.41 27.87
C GLN A 16 -6.68 -5.99 26.49
N VAL A 17 -7.93 -6.43 26.31
CA VAL A 17 -8.43 -6.88 24.99
C VAL A 17 -8.43 -5.74 24.00
N ASN A 18 -8.99 -4.59 24.40
CA ASN A 18 -9.07 -3.43 23.53
C ASN A 18 -7.67 -2.93 23.14
N ASP A 19 -6.75 -2.82 24.10
CA ASP A 19 -5.39 -2.37 23.85
C ASP A 19 -4.67 -3.30 22.86
N ARG A 20 -4.75 -4.62 23.08
CA ARG A 20 -4.15 -5.61 22.18
C ARG A 20 -4.80 -5.66 20.81
N MET A 21 -6.11 -5.45 20.70
CA MET A 21 -6.79 -5.34 19.41
C MET A 21 -6.30 -4.11 18.62
N VAL A 22 -6.13 -2.97 19.29
CA VAL A 22 -5.58 -1.76 18.69
C VAL A 22 -4.15 -2.00 18.20
N GLU A 23 -3.31 -2.64 19.01
CA GLU A 23 -1.94 -3.00 18.63
C GLU A 23 -1.91 -3.98 17.45
N ALA A 24 -2.74 -5.02 17.48
CA ALA A 24 -2.85 -6.00 16.40
C ALA A 24 -3.23 -5.35 15.07
N MET A 25 -4.24 -4.47 15.08
CA MET A 25 -4.65 -3.72 13.88
C MET A 25 -3.57 -2.78 13.37
N ARG A 26 -2.86 -2.09 14.29
CA ARG A 26 -1.74 -1.23 13.93
C ARG A 26 -0.63 -2.01 13.25
N ASN A 27 -0.21 -3.13 13.86
CA ASN A 27 0.83 -4.01 13.34
C ASN A 27 0.45 -4.58 11.97
N ALA A 28 -0.77 -5.11 11.83
CA ALA A 28 -1.27 -5.64 10.57
C ALA A 28 -1.25 -4.57 9.45
N THR A 29 -1.64 -3.33 9.77
CA THR A 29 -1.64 -2.24 8.79
C THR A 29 -0.21 -1.81 8.41
N MET A 30 0.71 -1.76 9.38
CA MET A 30 2.12 -1.49 9.08
C MET A 30 2.71 -2.55 8.14
N ARG A 31 2.42 -3.83 8.36
CA ARG A 31 2.86 -4.92 7.47
C ARG A 31 2.24 -4.83 6.07
N ALA A 32 0.98 -4.39 5.98
CA ALA A 32 0.34 -4.14 4.70
C ALA A 32 1.02 -3.00 3.92
N VAL A 33 1.36 -1.90 4.60
CA VAL A 33 2.13 -0.79 4.02
C VAL A 33 3.49 -1.27 3.52
N GLU A 34 4.24 -2.01 4.35
CA GLU A 34 5.53 -2.59 3.97
C GLU A 34 5.39 -3.46 2.71
N LYS A 35 4.35 -4.29 2.63
CA LYS A 35 4.12 -5.14 1.46
C LYS A 35 3.81 -4.32 0.21
N ALA A 36 2.98 -3.29 0.32
CA ALA A 36 2.67 -2.40 -0.79
C ALA A 36 3.94 -1.69 -1.29
N GLN A 37 4.81 -1.25 -0.37
CA GLN A 37 6.10 -0.65 -0.70
C GLN A 37 7.07 -1.62 -1.36
N GLU A 38 7.11 -2.88 -0.92
CA GLU A 38 7.92 -3.93 -1.52
C GLU A 38 7.52 -4.18 -2.97
N LEU A 39 6.22 -4.16 -3.29
CA LEU A 39 5.70 -4.42 -4.62
C LEU A 39 5.71 -3.19 -5.55
N THR A 40 5.91 -1.98 -4.99
CA THR A 40 5.89 -0.72 -5.76
C THR A 40 7.21 -0.50 -6.50
N PRO A 41 7.18 -0.31 -7.84
CA PRO A 41 8.37 0.05 -8.61
C PRO A 41 9.00 1.37 -8.14
N PRO A 42 10.33 1.53 -8.30
CA PRO A 42 11.23 0.66 -9.05
C PRO A 42 11.71 -0.55 -8.25
N ASN A 43 11.44 -1.75 -8.79
CA ASN A 43 11.92 -3.03 -8.30
C ASN A 43 12.76 -3.69 -9.41
N GLY A 44 13.98 -3.19 -9.67
CA GLY A 44 14.86 -3.69 -10.74
C GLY A 44 15.22 -2.66 -11.82
N ASP A 45 15.58 -3.11 -13.04
CA ASP A 45 16.15 -2.29 -14.11
C ASP A 45 15.13 -1.28 -14.70
N VAL A 46 15.29 -0.01 -14.32
CA VAL A 46 14.34 1.07 -14.58
C VAL A 46 14.68 1.81 -15.87
N ARG A 47 13.75 1.83 -16.84
CA ARG A 47 13.85 2.61 -18.08
C ARG A 47 12.81 3.74 -18.10
N GLY A 48 13.04 4.79 -17.31
CA GLY A 48 12.26 6.03 -17.31
C GLY A 48 12.63 6.95 -16.14
N ALA A 49 12.82 8.25 -16.40
CA ALA A 49 13.24 9.22 -15.38
C ALA A 49 12.22 9.37 -14.23
N ASN A 50 10.91 9.44 -14.54
CA ASN A 50 9.84 9.61 -13.54
C ASN A 50 9.53 8.33 -12.75
N THR A 51 9.98 7.16 -13.21
CA THR A 51 9.82 5.87 -12.49
C THR A 51 10.93 5.65 -11.46
N ARG A 52 11.99 6.49 -11.46
CA ARG A 52 13.13 6.39 -10.55
C ARG A 52 12.97 7.16 -9.24
N THR A 53 12.03 8.11 -9.14
CA THR A 53 11.95 8.99 -7.96
C THR A 53 11.52 8.27 -6.68
N GLY A 54 10.86 7.11 -6.81
CA GLY A 54 10.39 6.34 -5.65
C GLY A 54 9.23 7.00 -4.90
N ASP A 55 8.68 8.09 -5.44
CA ASP A 55 7.64 8.89 -4.80
C ASP A 55 6.42 8.04 -4.43
N MET A 56 5.91 7.25 -5.39
CA MET A 56 4.78 6.33 -5.14
C MET A 56 5.06 5.37 -3.98
N LYS A 57 6.30 4.90 -3.80
CA LYS A 57 6.67 4.00 -2.71
C LYS A 57 6.61 4.71 -1.35
N ALA A 58 7.05 5.96 -1.28
CA ALA A 58 6.97 6.76 -0.05
C ALA A 58 5.52 7.10 0.34
N HIS A 59 4.65 7.30 -0.65
CA HIS A 59 3.24 7.64 -0.45
C HIS A 59 2.44 6.56 0.27
N TRP A 60 2.77 5.27 0.12
CA TRP A 60 2.13 4.22 0.92
C TRP A 60 2.27 4.45 2.43
N ALA A 61 3.43 4.90 2.90
CA ALA A 61 3.64 5.17 4.32
C ALA A 61 3.05 6.51 4.76
N THR A 62 3.08 7.51 3.88
CA THR A 62 2.66 8.88 4.20
C THR A 62 1.15 9.06 4.15
N ASP A 63 0.49 8.41 3.19
CA ASP A 63 -0.96 8.57 2.96
C ASP A 63 -1.79 7.57 3.79
N SER A 64 -1.17 6.47 4.23
CA SER A 64 -1.87 5.45 5.03
C SER A 64 -2.04 5.88 6.48
N GLN A 65 -3.14 5.44 7.08
CA GLN A 65 -3.43 5.58 8.49
C GLN A 65 -3.24 4.25 9.21
N THR A 66 -2.04 4.04 9.74
CA THR A 66 -1.68 2.81 10.46
C THR A 66 -2.20 2.78 11.89
N ALA A 67 -2.36 3.94 12.54
CA ALA A 67 -2.99 4.05 13.85
C ALA A 67 -4.51 3.87 13.71
N PRO A 68 -5.13 2.87 14.36
CA PRO A 68 -6.56 2.65 14.27
C PRO A 68 -7.36 3.85 14.81
N GLN A 69 -8.42 4.21 14.11
CA GLN A 69 -9.41 5.19 14.56
C GLN A 69 -10.73 4.50 14.86
N GLN A 70 -11.38 4.91 15.95
CA GLN A 70 -12.73 4.49 16.27
C GLN A 70 -13.72 5.20 15.32
N ARG A 71 -14.47 4.42 14.53
CA ARG A 71 -15.59 4.89 13.71
C ARG A 71 -16.85 4.15 14.11
N GLY A 72 -17.65 4.77 14.97
CA GLY A 72 -18.79 4.12 15.60
C GLY A 72 -18.32 2.93 16.44
N ASN A 73 -18.81 1.73 16.12
CA ASN A 73 -18.42 0.49 16.80
C ASN A 73 -17.21 -0.22 16.17
N ASN A 74 -16.62 0.34 15.11
CA ASN A 74 -15.53 -0.28 14.37
C ASN A 74 -14.19 0.40 14.65
N LEU A 75 -13.13 -0.38 14.77
CA LEU A 75 -11.76 0.09 14.64
C LEU A 75 -11.37 0.06 13.16
N VAL A 76 -10.88 1.18 12.63
CA VAL A 76 -10.58 1.35 11.21
C VAL A 76 -9.17 1.87 11.03
N THR A 77 -8.41 1.21 10.17
CA THR A 77 -7.16 1.71 9.60
C THR A 77 -7.33 1.91 8.10
N VAL A 78 -6.43 2.68 7.48
CA VAL A 78 -6.50 2.99 6.05
C VAL A 78 -5.18 2.67 5.39
N LEU A 79 -5.22 1.88 4.32
CA LEU A 79 -4.11 1.72 3.38
C LEU A 79 -4.41 2.61 2.16
N ALA A 80 -3.55 3.58 1.86
CA ALA A 80 -3.77 4.55 0.79
C ALA A 80 -2.48 4.90 0.04
N ASN A 81 -2.66 5.35 -1.20
CA ASN A 81 -1.65 5.97 -2.04
C ASN A 81 -2.33 7.02 -2.91
N ASN A 82 -2.11 8.29 -2.61
CA ASN A 82 -2.82 9.40 -3.24
C ASN A 82 -2.13 9.92 -4.51
N VAL A 83 -1.12 9.19 -5.01
CA VAL A 83 -0.45 9.53 -6.25
C VAL A 83 -1.38 9.29 -7.44
N GLN A 84 -1.51 10.29 -8.31
CA GLN A 84 -2.46 10.28 -9.42
C GLN A 84 -2.31 9.07 -10.36
N TYR A 85 -1.09 8.58 -10.56
CA TYR A 85 -0.82 7.43 -11.43
C TYR A 85 -0.85 6.07 -10.70
N ALA A 86 -1.10 6.04 -9.38
CA ALA A 86 -1.01 4.81 -8.59
C ALA A 86 -1.99 3.72 -9.08
N SER A 87 -3.19 4.10 -9.51
CA SER A 87 -4.19 3.17 -10.05
C SER A 87 -3.70 2.50 -11.34
N TYR A 88 -3.04 3.24 -12.24
CA TYR A 88 -2.48 2.68 -13.49
C TYR A 88 -1.42 1.62 -13.23
N VAL A 89 -0.68 1.74 -12.12
CA VAL A 89 0.34 0.77 -11.69
C VAL A 89 -0.30 -0.40 -10.93
N ASN A 90 -1.33 -0.13 -10.10
CA ASN A 90 -2.01 -1.16 -9.32
C ASN A 90 -2.91 -2.05 -10.17
N ASP A 91 -3.78 -1.44 -10.97
CA ASP A 91 -4.85 -2.12 -11.70
C ASP A 91 -4.44 -2.45 -13.15
N GLY A 92 -3.41 -1.76 -13.65
CA GLY A 92 -3.02 -1.81 -15.04
C GLY A 92 -3.84 -0.84 -15.89
N HIS A 93 -3.52 -0.78 -17.18
CA HIS A 93 -4.20 0.13 -18.11
C HIS A 93 -4.02 -0.30 -19.56
N ARG A 94 -4.94 0.16 -20.42
CA ARG A 94 -4.80 0.02 -21.87
C ARG A 94 -3.81 1.05 -22.38
N MET A 95 -2.97 0.61 -23.32
CA MET A 95 -2.05 1.46 -24.05
C MET A 95 -2.65 1.76 -25.41
N ASP A 96 -2.97 3.03 -25.63
CA ASP A 96 -3.34 3.53 -26.94
C ASP A 96 -2.08 3.94 -27.71
N ARG A 97 -2.06 3.59 -29.00
CA ARG A 97 -0.94 3.98 -29.86
C ARG A 97 -1.09 5.45 -30.22
N HIS A 98 -0.22 6.28 -29.68
CA HIS A 98 -0.18 7.71 -30.00
C HIS A 98 1.25 8.21 -30.10
N PHE A 99 1.44 9.30 -30.83
CA PHE A 99 2.71 10.00 -30.91
C PHE A 99 2.80 11.01 -29.76
N VAL A 100 3.90 10.99 -29.02
CA VAL A 100 4.18 11.96 -27.94
C VAL A 100 5.27 12.93 -28.42
N PRO A 101 4.91 14.17 -28.78
CA PRO A 101 5.89 15.20 -29.12
C PRO A 101 6.81 15.48 -27.94
N GLY A 102 8.11 15.66 -28.20
CA GLY A 102 9.11 15.97 -27.18
C GLY A 102 9.56 14.79 -26.30
N LEU A 103 8.90 13.62 -26.37
CA LEU A 103 9.39 12.40 -25.72
C LEU A 103 10.50 11.78 -26.57
N VAL A 104 11.72 11.70 -26.02
CA VAL A 104 12.91 11.23 -26.73
C VAL A 104 13.68 10.21 -25.89
N ILE A 105 14.55 9.42 -26.52
CA ILE A 105 15.54 8.62 -25.82
C ILE A 105 16.84 9.42 -25.81
N ASN A 106 17.33 9.76 -24.61
CA ASN A 106 18.57 10.52 -24.46
C ASN A 106 19.82 9.65 -24.76
N ALA A 107 20.99 10.28 -24.76
CA ALA A 107 22.26 9.61 -25.06
C ALA A 107 22.59 8.42 -24.14
N ALA A 108 22.00 8.36 -22.94
CA ALA A 108 22.14 7.25 -21.99
C ALA A 108 21.13 6.11 -22.25
N GLY A 109 20.32 6.18 -23.30
CA GLY A 109 19.31 5.18 -23.63
C GLY A 109 18.05 5.26 -22.74
N ILE A 110 17.85 6.38 -22.04
CA ILE A 110 16.73 6.57 -21.09
C ILE A 110 15.66 7.45 -21.75
N LEU A 111 14.38 7.12 -21.50
CA LEU A 111 13.26 7.98 -21.88
C LEU A 111 13.29 9.30 -21.10
N ASP A 112 13.28 10.39 -21.87
CA ASP A 112 13.34 11.76 -21.39
C ASP A 112 12.29 12.62 -22.11
N TYR A 113 11.76 13.64 -21.43
CA TYR A 113 10.69 14.48 -21.96
C TYR A 113 11.17 15.94 -22.10
N ASN A 114 11.38 16.37 -23.34
CA ASN A 114 11.76 17.74 -23.69
C ASN A 114 10.65 18.39 -24.54
N PRO A 115 9.69 19.11 -23.91
CA PRO A 115 8.54 19.69 -24.61
C PRO A 115 8.90 20.79 -25.61
N GLY A 116 10.10 21.40 -25.50
CA GLY A 116 10.61 22.39 -26.45
C GLY A 116 11.58 21.83 -27.50
N GLY A 117 11.86 20.52 -27.45
CA GLY A 117 12.78 19.85 -28.38
C GLY A 117 12.09 19.42 -29.67
N GLU A 118 12.88 19.26 -30.73
CA GLU A 118 12.40 18.66 -31.99
C GLU A 118 12.30 17.14 -31.87
N GLY A 119 11.20 16.56 -32.37
CA GLY A 119 10.98 15.11 -32.43
C GLY A 119 9.92 14.58 -31.47
N GLY A 120 9.88 13.25 -31.31
CA GLY A 120 8.94 12.55 -30.44
C GLY A 120 8.96 11.04 -30.67
N ILE A 121 8.31 10.28 -29.79
CA ILE A 121 8.24 8.81 -29.86
C ILE A 121 6.78 8.38 -29.95
N VAL A 122 6.52 7.36 -30.78
CA VAL A 122 5.24 6.65 -30.79
C VAL A 122 5.25 5.63 -29.66
N VAL A 123 4.37 5.83 -28.68
CA VAL A 123 4.14 4.91 -27.55
C VAL A 123 3.00 3.94 -27.88
N GLY A 124 2.80 2.92 -27.04
CA GLY A 124 1.74 1.92 -27.27
C GLY A 124 1.98 1.02 -28.50
N THR A 125 3.22 0.88 -28.95
CA THR A 125 3.58 0.10 -30.16
C THR A 125 3.83 -1.38 -29.88
N LYS A 126 4.23 -1.74 -28.65
CA LYS A 126 4.61 -3.11 -28.27
C LYS A 126 3.49 -3.90 -27.61
N THR A 127 2.69 -3.25 -26.77
CA THR A 127 1.59 -3.87 -26.05
C THR A 127 0.38 -2.94 -26.08
N THR A 128 -0.82 -3.53 -26.14
CA THR A 128 -2.09 -2.79 -26.05
C THR A 128 -2.60 -2.68 -24.61
N TYR A 129 -1.94 -3.38 -23.69
CA TYR A 129 -2.30 -3.44 -22.28
C TYR A 129 -1.05 -3.62 -21.43
N VAL A 130 -1.01 -2.93 -20.30
CA VAL A 130 -0.02 -3.11 -19.24
C VAL A 130 -0.74 -3.72 -18.05
N PRO A 131 -0.38 -4.94 -17.61
CA PRO A 131 -1.00 -5.56 -16.45
C PRO A 131 -0.67 -4.80 -15.17
N GLY A 132 -1.62 -4.77 -14.24
CA GLY A 132 -1.44 -4.22 -12.91
C GLY A 132 -0.59 -5.11 -12.02
N LEU A 133 0.00 -4.50 -10.99
CA LEU A 133 0.80 -5.20 -9.98
C LEU A 133 -0.03 -5.66 -8.77
N HIS A 134 -1.29 -5.24 -8.67
CA HIS A 134 -2.23 -5.65 -7.61
C HIS A 134 -1.66 -5.50 -6.18
N MET A 135 -0.85 -4.45 -5.97
CA MET A 135 -0.18 -4.16 -4.70
C MET A 135 -1.16 -4.09 -3.53
N THR A 136 -2.32 -3.47 -3.76
CA THR A 136 -3.38 -3.31 -2.75
C THR A 136 -3.97 -4.65 -2.32
N ASP A 137 -4.12 -5.60 -3.25
CA ASP A 137 -4.73 -6.90 -2.94
C ASP A 137 -3.76 -7.77 -2.15
N GLU A 138 -2.47 -7.78 -2.52
CA GLU A 138 -1.43 -8.47 -1.76
C GLU A 138 -1.23 -7.86 -0.36
N ALA A 139 -1.28 -6.52 -0.25
CA ALA A 139 -1.21 -5.84 1.04
C ALA A 139 -2.41 -6.19 1.94
N LYS A 140 -3.62 -6.31 1.39
CA LYS A 140 -4.81 -6.76 2.13
C LYS A 140 -4.68 -8.19 2.62
N LYS A 141 -4.09 -9.09 1.83
CA LYS A 141 -3.84 -10.48 2.27
C LYS A 141 -2.87 -10.52 3.44
N VAL A 142 -1.79 -9.73 3.39
CA VAL A 142 -0.84 -9.61 4.51
C VAL A 142 -1.52 -9.04 5.76
N PHE A 143 -2.32 -7.99 5.61
CA PHE A 143 -3.12 -7.43 6.71
C PHE A 143 -3.96 -8.52 7.40
N GLN A 144 -4.75 -9.28 6.62
CA GLN A 144 -5.63 -10.32 7.14
C GLN A 144 -4.85 -11.42 7.86
N SER A 145 -3.77 -11.91 7.26
CA SER A 145 -2.93 -12.97 7.84
C SER A 145 -2.26 -12.54 9.15
N VAL A 146 -1.73 -11.32 9.21
CA VAL A 146 -1.10 -10.79 10.43
C VAL A 146 -2.15 -10.56 11.50
N LEU A 147 -3.30 -9.96 11.15
CA LEU A 147 -4.37 -9.73 12.11
C LEU A 147 -4.90 -11.03 12.71
N GLU A 148 -5.13 -12.06 11.88
CA GLU A 148 -5.56 -13.38 12.35
C GLU A 148 -4.54 -13.99 13.32
N SER A 149 -3.24 -13.88 13.02
CA SER A 149 -2.19 -14.39 13.89
C SER A 149 -2.15 -13.66 15.24
N GLU A 150 -2.30 -12.34 15.26
CA GLU A 150 -2.29 -11.55 16.49
C GLU A 150 -3.57 -11.79 17.33
N LEU A 151 -4.73 -11.92 16.68
CA LEU A 151 -5.98 -12.23 17.36
C LEU A 151 -6.00 -13.67 17.92
N ARG A 152 -5.36 -14.63 17.27
CA ARG A 152 -5.20 -15.99 17.83
C ARG A 152 -4.39 -15.94 19.15
N ARG A 153 -3.28 -15.21 19.19
CA ARG A 153 -2.47 -15.01 20.41
C ARG A 153 -3.25 -14.30 21.52
N LEU A 154 -4.19 -13.43 21.16
CA LEU A 154 -5.11 -12.81 22.12
C LEU A 154 -6.06 -13.84 22.74
N GLY A 155 -6.59 -14.77 21.93
CA GLY A 155 -7.45 -15.86 22.38
C GLY A 155 -6.79 -16.78 23.42
N GLU A 156 -5.50 -17.08 23.24
CA GLU A 156 -4.70 -17.90 24.16
C GLU A 156 -4.60 -17.30 25.59
N LEU A 157 -4.92 -16.02 25.80
CA LEU A 157 -4.96 -15.41 27.14
C LEU A 157 -6.20 -15.78 27.94
N PHE A 158 -7.22 -16.30 27.26
CA PHE A 158 -8.50 -16.66 27.85
C PHE A 158 -8.63 -18.16 28.11
N GLU A 159 -7.64 -18.95 27.69
CA GLU A 159 -7.48 -20.38 27.97
C GLU A 159 -6.61 -20.61 29.22
#